data_AF-A0A0U1D4W7-F1
#
_entry.id   AF-A0A0U1D4W7-F1
#
_cell.length_a   1.000
_cell.length_b   1.000
_cell.length_c   1.000
_cell.angle_alpha   90.00
_cell.angle_beta   90.00
_cell.angle_gamma   90.00
#
_symmetry.space_group_name_H-M   'P 1'
#
loop_
_entity.id
_entity.type
_entity.pdbx_description
1 polymer ?
#
loop_
_entity_poly.entity_id
_entity_poly.type
_entity_poly.pdbx_seq_one_letter_code
_entity_poly.pdbx_strand_id
1 'polypeptide(L)' 'MKTISALIKEGSKLLSSHRIESPHLDCEIIMQYVLGVERSFTIMNHTNQVPRNKELLFWKLTKKEQKDIQYRK' A
#
# COMPACT_ATOMS: atom_id res chain seq x y z
N MET A 1 -4.75 8.88 12.75
CA MET A 1 -4.57 8.89 11.28
C MET A 1 -3.13 8.53 10.99
N LYS A 2 -2.86 7.61 10.06
CA LYS A 2 -1.50 7.19 9.72
C LYS A 2 -0.93 8.03 8.58
N THR A 3 0.39 8.16 8.52
CA THR A 3 1.07 8.80 7.39
C THR A 3 1.15 7.85 6.20
N ILE A 4 1.39 8.39 5.02
CA ILE A 4 1.66 7.61 3.80
C ILE A 4 2.80 6.60 4.06
N SER A 5 3.93 7.05 4.61
CA SER A 5 5.09 6.22 4.92
C SER A 5 4.77 5.09 5.90
N ALA A 6 3.96 5.36 6.92
CA ALA A 6 3.57 4.37 7.91
C ALA A 6 2.71 3.27 7.28
N LEU A 7 1.71 3.64 6.46
CA LEU A 7 0.85 2.69 5.77
C LEU A 7 1.62 1.83 4.77
N ILE A 8 2.49 2.45 3.96
CA ILE A 8 3.31 1.71 2.99
C ILE A 8 4.25 0.76 3.73
N LYS A 9 4.91 1.19 4.81
CA LYS A 9 5.81 0.34 5.61
C LYS A 9 5.10 -0.86 6.22
N GLU A 10 3.92 -0.66 6.79
CA GLU A 10 3.13 -1.74 7.39
C GLU A 10 2.54 -2.68 6.33
N GLY A 11 2.00 -2.14 5.24
CA GLY A 11 1.51 -2.90 4.10
C GLY A 11 2.61 -3.75 3.46
N SER A 12 3.82 -3.19 3.33
CA SER A 12 4.98 -3.91 2.79
C SER A 12 5.28 -5.14 3.63
N LYS A 13 5.30 -5.01 4.96
CA LYS A 13 5.53 -6.15 5.87
C LYS A 13 4.47 -7.25 5.70
N LEU A 14 3.21 -6.87 5.51
CA LEU A 14 2.12 -7.81 5.28
C LEU A 14 2.35 -8.56 3.95
N LEU A 15 2.70 -7.86 2.88
CA LEU A 15 2.98 -8.43 1.56
C LEU A 15 4.28 -9.25 1.50
N SER A 16 5.33 -8.89 2.25
CA SER A 16 6.61 -9.62 2.30
C SER A 16 6.48 -11.08 2.71
N SER A 17 5.43 -11.43 3.46
CA SER A 17 5.22 -12.82 3.90
C SER A 17 4.81 -13.78 2.78
N HIS A 18 4.54 -13.28 1.55
CA HIS A 18 3.93 -14.06 0.46
C HIS A 18 4.80 -14.26 -0.79
N ARG A 19 6.11 -13.97 -0.75
CA ARG A 19 7.05 -14.00 -1.91
C ARG A 19 6.74 -12.97 -3.00
N ILE A 20 6.21 -11.82 -2.62
CA ILE A 20 6.08 -10.68 -3.52
C ILE A 20 7.49 -10.11 -3.79
N GLU A 21 7.86 -9.95 -5.06
CA GLU A 21 9.21 -9.49 -5.46
C GLU A 21 9.54 -8.10 -4.92
N SER A 22 8.56 -7.18 -4.93
CA SER A 22 8.75 -5.82 -4.42
C SER A 22 7.56 -5.32 -3.60
N PRO A 23 7.40 -5.82 -2.35
CA PRO A 23 6.26 -5.49 -1.48
C PRO A 23 6.09 -3.99 -1.22
N HIS A 24 7.20 -3.25 -1.26
CA HIS A 24 7.22 -1.81 -1.08
C HIS A 24 6.67 -1.07 -2.29
N LEU A 25 7.15 -1.42 -3.49
CA LEU A 25 6.68 -0.83 -4.74
C LEU A 25 5.18 -1.10 -4.95
N ASP A 26 4.73 -2.30 -4.63
CA ASP A 26 3.30 -2.64 -4.73
C ASP A 26 2.46 -1.77 -3.78
N CYS A 27 2.93 -1.55 -2.55
CA CYS A 27 2.25 -0.63 -1.63
C CYS A 27 2.25 0.81 -2.12
N GLU A 28 3.32 1.28 -2.78
CA GLU A 28 3.36 2.61 -3.41
C GLU A 28 2.34 2.72 -4.55
N ILE A 29 2.22 1.70 -5.40
CA ILE A 29 1.24 1.66 -6.51
C ILE A 29 -0.19 1.62 -5.96
N ILE A 30 -0.46 0.83 -4.92
CA ILE A 30 -1.77 0.81 -4.26
C ILE A 30 -2.07 2.18 -3.66
N MET A 31 -1.11 2.82 -2.99
CA MET A 31 -1.31 4.15 -2.39
C MET A 31 -1.54 5.22 -3.46
N GLN A 32 -0.83 5.14 -4.58
CA GLN A 32 -1.03 5.98 -5.77
C GLN A 32 -2.50 5.90 -6.23
N TYR A 33 -3.01 4.68 -6.42
CA TYR A 33 -4.40 4.45 -6.81
C TYR A 33 -5.41 4.94 -5.78
N VAL A 34 -5.16 4.66 -4.49
CA VAL A 34 -6.03 5.07 -3.39
C VAL A 34 -6.16 6.59 -3.34
N LEU A 35 -5.06 7.31 -3.43
CA LEU A 35 -5.04 8.77 -3.31
C LEU A 35 -5.42 9.48 -4.61
N GLY A 36 -5.32 8.82 -5.76
CA GLY A 36 -5.60 9.43 -7.08
C GLY A 36 -4.53 10.46 -7.45
N VAL A 37 -3.28 10.19 -7.08
CA VAL A 37 -2.11 11.06 -7.30
C VAL A 37 -1.03 10.26 -8.01
N GLU A 38 0.10 10.88 -8.35
CA GLU A 38 1.27 10.15 -8.86
C GLU A 38 2.11 9.53 -7.74
N ARG A 39 2.92 8.51 -8.06
CA ARG A 39 3.87 7.92 -7.10
C ARG A 39 4.91 8.94 -6.59
N SER A 40 5.33 9.87 -7.44
CA SER A 40 6.21 10.99 -7.08
C SER A 40 5.65 11.76 -5.88
N PHE A 41 4.34 12.03 -5.89
CA PHE A 41 3.64 12.68 -4.79
C PHE A 41 3.73 11.86 -3.50
N THR A 42 3.50 10.54 -3.56
CA THR A 42 3.54 9.67 -2.36
C THR A 42 4.94 9.59 -1.73
N ILE A 43 6.00 9.68 -2.54
CA ILE A 43 7.39 9.70 -2.10
C ILE A 43 7.74 11.05 -1.45
N MET A 44 7.44 12.16 -2.15
CA MET A 44 7.76 13.50 -1.66
C MET A 44 6.95 13.89 -0.42
N ASN A 45 5.70 13.44 -0.34
CA ASN A 45 4.76 13.79 0.72
C ASN A 45 4.54 12.63 1.70
N HIS A 46 5.55 11.78 1.90
CA HIS A 46 5.44 10.54 2.68
C HIS A 46 5.02 10.75 4.16
N THR A 47 5.14 11.96 4.70
CA THR A 47 4.67 12.33 6.05
C THR A 47 3.21 12.78 6.08
N ASN A 48 2.55 12.99 4.94
CA ASN A 48 1.16 13.42 4.89
C ASN A 48 0.26 12.35 5.50
N GLN A 49 -0.75 12.82 6.25
CA GLN A 49 -1.76 11.95 6.82
C GLN A 49 -2.74 11.46 5.75
N VAL A 50 -3.11 10.19 5.84
CA VAL A 50 -4.10 9.59 4.96
C VAL A 50 -5.48 9.63 5.64
N PRO A 51 -6.52 10.18 4.97
CA PRO A 51 -7.88 10.14 5.49
C PRO A 51 -8.36 8.72 5.76
N ARG A 52 -9.18 8.53 6.80
CA ARG A 52 -9.59 7.20 7.28
C ARG A 52 -10.26 6.33 6.20
N ASN A 53 -11.09 6.91 5.34
CA ASN A 53 -11.73 6.19 4.22
C ASN A 53 -10.70 5.67 3.19
N LYS A 54 -9.66 6.46 2.91
CA LYS A 54 -8.55 6.09 2.04
C LYS A 54 -7.66 5.03 2.68
N GLU A 55 -7.38 5.15 3.98
CA GLU A 55 -6.69 4.12 4.76
C GLU A 55 -7.43 2.77 4.71
N LEU A 56 -8.76 2.77 4.89
CA LEU A 56 -9.56 1.55 4.77
C LEU A 56 -9.50 0.93 3.37
N LEU A 57 -9.53 1.76 2.32
CA LEU A 57 -9.41 1.30 0.94
C LEU A 57 -8.03 0.69 0.67
N PHE A 58 -6.96 1.33 1.15
CA PHE A 58 -5.60 0.82 1.07
C PHE A 58 -5.54 -0.60 1.64
N TRP A 59 -5.99 -0.80 2.89
CA TRP A 59 -5.96 -2.12 3.52
C TRP A 59 -6.83 -3.16 2.82
N LYS A 60 -7.97 -2.77 2.26
CA LYS A 60 -8.82 -3.67 1.46
C LYS A 60 -8.07 -4.20 0.23
N LEU A 61 -7.35 -3.31 -0.47
CA LEU A 61 -6.59 -3.66 -1.67
C LEU A 61 -5.34 -4.48 -1.33
N THR A 62 -4.56 -4.08 -0.32
CA THR A 62 -3.37 -4.83 0.12
C THR A 62 -3.73 -6.28 0.51
N LYS A 63 -4.85 -6.49 1.21
CA LYS A 63 -5.33 -7.85 1.56
C LYS A 63 -5.85 -8.63 0.35
N LYS A 64 -6.38 -7.95 -0.67
CA LYS A 64 -6.81 -8.60 -1.91
C LYS A 64 -5.60 -9.09 -2.71
N GLU A 65 -4.58 -8.24 -2.89
CA GLU A 65 -3.32 -8.61 -3.55
C GLU A 65 -2.66 -9.82 -2.86
N GLN A 66 -2.64 -9.83 -1.52
CA GLN A 66 -2.16 -10.99 -0.75
C GLN A 66 -2.89 -12.29 -1.11
N LYS A 67 -4.22 -12.24 -1.26
CA LYS A 67 -5.05 -13.42 -1.60
C LYS A 67 -4.86 -13.85 -3.04
N ASP A 68 -4.92 -12.92 -3.99
CA ASP A 68 -4.82 -13.24 -5.42
C ASP A 68 -3.46 -13.91 -5.75
N ILE A 69 -2.40 -13.54 -5.04
CA ILE A 69 -1.07 -14.15 -5.17
C ILE A 69 -0.99 -15.53 -4.49
N GLN A 70 -1.73 -15.77 -3.42
CA GLN A 70 -1.81 -17.08 -2.76
C GLN A 70 -2.44 -18.15 -3.67
N TYR A 71 -3.41 -17.79 -4.52
CA TYR A 71 -4.12 -18.72 -5.41
C TYR A 71 -3.47 -18.91 -6.79
N ARG A 72 -2.37 -18.22 -7.10
CA ARG A 72 -1.56 -18.42 -8.32
C ARG A 72 -0.45 -19.49 -8.14
N LYS A 73 -0.39 -20.13 -6.98
CA LYS A 73 0.52 -21.26 -6.68
C LYS A 73 -0.21 -22.57 -6.85
#